data_AF-A0A918DPX1-F1
#
_entry.id   AF-A0A918DPX1-F1
#
_cell.length_a   1.000
_cell.length_b   1.000
_cell.length_c   1.000
_cell.angle_alpha   90.00
_cell.angle_beta   90.00
_cell.angle_gamma   90.00
#
_symmetry.space_group_name_H-M   'P 1'
#
loop_
_entity.id
_entity.type
_entity.pdbx_description
1 polymer ?
#
loop_
_entity_poly.entity_id
_entity_poly.type
_entity_poly.pdbx_seq_one_letter_code
_entity_poly.pdbx_strand_id
1 'polypeptide(L)'
;MASRRTVPEAIRHLFGIDVARESQLLKTKANSLVRNGLIKVEKELIVDRSATYLASGQEVVLYNALLLNAVFSDPKQIKAIFDNGETRQQAAVTLRALFSERNSLLGIGLSSPDAMDLVEALADDHDLYTQRLPNPFARLPQVAGDNLNLLQALLAQAAVLAPADSMLLAYLQGDLGRAAELANAVESSEPSVMALRQHLIDKHSEARDFDALLDQFKKM
;
A
#
# COMPACT_ATOMS: atom_id res chain seq x y z
N MET A 1 -20.14 -15.17 22.26
CA MET A 1 -20.57 -15.27 20.85
C MET A 1 -19.65 -14.37 20.04
N ALA A 2 -18.87 -14.92 19.10
CA ALA A 2 -18.07 -14.08 18.21
C ALA A 2 -19.05 -13.26 17.34
N SER A 3 -19.04 -11.95 17.48
CA SER A 3 -19.92 -11.07 16.72
C SER A 3 -19.63 -11.22 15.23
N ARG A 4 -20.62 -11.68 14.46
CA ARG A 4 -20.52 -11.84 13.02
C ARG A 4 -20.47 -10.45 12.39
N ARG A 5 -19.30 -10.03 11.90
CA ARG A 5 -19.07 -8.71 11.32
C ARG A 5 -18.74 -8.82 9.84
N THR A 6 -19.30 -7.91 9.04
CA THR A 6 -18.84 -7.68 7.67
C THR A 6 -17.46 -7.02 7.68
N VAL A 7 -16.75 -7.06 6.54
CA VAL A 7 -15.43 -6.41 6.41
C VAL A 7 -15.48 -4.92 6.79
N PRO A 8 -16.44 -4.10 6.33
CA PRO A 8 -16.54 -2.70 6.75
C PRO A 8 -16.78 -2.51 8.25
N GLU A 9 -17.63 -3.34 8.86
CA GLU A 9 -17.91 -3.26 10.31
C GLU A 9 -16.69 -3.64 11.14
N ALA A 10 -15.93 -4.64 10.71
CA ALA A 10 -14.70 -5.03 11.37
C ALA A 10 -13.63 -3.92 11.25
N ILE A 11 -13.48 -3.29 10.09
CA ILE A 11 -12.57 -2.14 9.93
C ILE A 11 -12.96 -1.01 10.90
N ARG A 12 -14.26 -0.69 10.99
CA ARG A 12 -14.76 0.31 11.93
C ARG A 12 -14.48 -0.07 13.38
N HIS A 13 -14.67 -1.33 13.74
CA HIS A 13 -14.39 -1.83 15.09
C HIS A 13 -12.90 -1.81 15.43
N LEU A 14 -12.03 -2.14 14.47
CA LEU A 14 -10.60 -2.30 14.69
C LEU A 14 -9.83 -0.97 14.68
N PHE A 15 -10.23 -0.05 13.80
CA PHE A 15 -9.51 1.19 13.55
C PHE A 15 -10.32 2.46 13.85
N GLY A 16 -11.61 2.33 14.18
CA GLY A 16 -12.50 3.47 14.40
C GLY A 16 -12.91 4.20 13.11
N ILE A 17 -12.64 3.62 11.94
CA ILE A 17 -12.80 4.28 10.63
C ILE A 17 -14.14 3.88 10.01
N ASP A 18 -15.00 4.84 9.70
CA ASP A 18 -16.20 4.60 8.91
C ASP A 18 -15.84 4.52 7.42
N VAL A 19 -15.65 3.30 6.92
CA VAL A 19 -15.21 3.02 5.54
C VAL A 19 -16.15 3.61 4.48
N ALA A 20 -17.45 3.77 4.79
CA ALA A 20 -18.42 4.33 3.85
C ALA A 20 -18.32 5.85 3.73
N ARG A 21 -17.82 6.53 4.77
CA ARG A 21 -17.69 7.99 4.83
C ARG A 21 -16.27 8.48 4.63
N GLU A 22 -15.30 7.71 5.10
CA GLU A 22 -13.91 8.15 5.27
C GLU A 22 -12.94 7.52 4.27
N SER A 23 -13.20 6.30 3.78
CA SER A 23 -12.32 5.69 2.76
C SER A 23 -12.93 4.49 2.06
N GLN A 24 -13.63 4.73 0.95
CA GLN A 24 -14.12 3.65 0.07
C GLN A 24 -12.97 2.78 -0.49
N LEU A 25 -11.76 3.31 -0.48
CA LEU A 25 -10.56 2.67 -1.00
C LEU A 25 -9.98 1.65 -0.03
N LEU A 26 -10.08 1.90 1.28
CA LEU A 26 -9.75 0.92 2.31
C LEU A 26 -10.61 -0.34 2.18
N LYS A 27 -11.90 -0.18 1.81
CA LYS A 27 -12.78 -1.30 1.46
C LYS A 27 -12.26 -2.07 0.24
N THR A 28 -11.84 -1.39 -0.81
CA THR A 28 -11.29 -2.03 -2.03
C THR A 28 -10.00 -2.81 -1.75
N LYS A 29 -9.12 -2.25 -0.90
CA LYS A 29 -7.90 -2.92 -0.43
C LYS A 29 -8.23 -4.18 0.37
N ALA A 30 -9.13 -4.08 1.34
CA ALA A 30 -9.60 -5.23 2.11
C ALA A 30 -10.24 -6.31 1.21
N ASN A 31 -11.07 -5.92 0.24
CA ASN A 31 -11.67 -6.85 -0.71
C ASN A 31 -10.63 -7.55 -1.61
N SER A 32 -9.54 -6.87 -1.95
CA SER A 32 -8.44 -7.49 -2.71
C SER A 32 -7.71 -8.57 -1.90
N LEU A 33 -7.60 -8.38 -0.58
CA LEU A 33 -7.06 -9.37 0.37
C LEU A 33 -8.05 -10.52 0.66
N VAL A 34 -9.35 -10.28 0.51
CA VAL A 34 -10.35 -11.37 0.49
C VAL A 34 -10.22 -12.17 -0.80
N ARG A 35 -10.11 -11.50 -1.95
CA ARG A 35 -10.01 -12.14 -3.27
C ARG A 35 -8.76 -13.01 -3.44
N ASN A 36 -7.63 -12.62 -2.86
CA ASN A 36 -6.39 -13.42 -2.91
C ASN A 36 -6.36 -14.57 -1.87
N GLY A 37 -7.40 -14.71 -1.06
CA GLY A 37 -7.59 -15.77 -0.08
C GLY A 37 -6.82 -15.59 1.23
N LEU A 38 -6.17 -14.43 1.46
CA LEU A 38 -5.54 -14.15 2.76
C LEU A 38 -6.61 -13.98 3.85
N ILE A 39 -7.67 -13.22 3.56
CA ILE A 39 -8.78 -13.01 4.49
C ILE A 39 -9.92 -13.95 4.15
N LYS A 40 -10.27 -14.83 5.08
CA LYS A 40 -11.37 -15.79 4.91
C LYS A 40 -12.70 -15.15 5.27
N VAL A 41 -13.70 -15.38 4.42
CA VAL A 41 -15.06 -14.86 4.58
C VAL A 41 -16.09 -15.97 4.42
N GLU A 42 -17.20 -15.84 5.14
CA GLU A 42 -18.38 -16.68 5.02
C GLU A 42 -19.45 -15.92 4.23
N LYS A 43 -20.04 -16.58 3.24
CA LYS A 43 -21.15 -16.02 2.48
C LYS A 43 -22.45 -16.58 3.02
N GLU A 44 -23.38 -15.69 3.33
CA GLU A 44 -24.74 -16.04 3.70
C GLU A 44 -25.69 -15.56 2.60
N LEU A 45 -26.48 -16.48 2.05
CA LEU A 45 -27.50 -16.17 1.07
C LEU A 45 -28.77 -15.78 1.82
N ILE A 46 -29.13 -14.51 1.78
CA ILE A 46 -30.41 -14.03 2.31
C ILE A 46 -31.27 -13.63 1.12
N VAL A 47 -32.12 -14.58 0.69
CA VAL A 47 -33.27 -14.48 -0.24
C VAL A 47 -32.98 -13.91 -1.64
N ASP A 48 -32.22 -12.81 -1.77
CA ASP A 48 -31.73 -12.22 -3.04
C ASP A 48 -30.49 -11.32 -2.87
N ARG A 49 -29.87 -11.28 -1.67
CA ARG A 49 -28.61 -10.55 -1.39
C ARG A 49 -27.62 -11.50 -0.72
N SER A 50 -26.40 -11.56 -1.25
CA SER A 50 -25.30 -12.26 -0.58
C SER A 50 -24.63 -11.30 0.41
N ALA A 51 -24.78 -11.58 1.70
CA ALA A 51 -24.02 -10.92 2.74
C ALA A 51 -22.71 -11.68 2.96
N THR A 52 -21.59 -10.96 3.01
CA THR A 52 -20.26 -11.55 3.20
C THR A 52 -19.71 -11.11 4.56
N TYR A 53 -19.51 -12.07 5.44
CA TYR A 53 -19.02 -11.87 6.81
C TYR A 53 -17.60 -12.39 6.96
N LEU A 54 -16.82 -11.82 7.87
CA LEU A 54 -15.53 -12.40 8.24
C LEU A 54 -15.74 -13.76 8.90
N ALA A 55 -14.94 -14.74 8.50
CA ALA A 55 -14.91 -16.02 9.21
C ALA A 55 -14.36 -15.82 10.63
N SER A 56 -14.71 -16.74 11.53
CA SER A 56 -14.25 -16.67 12.92
C SER A 56 -12.71 -16.58 13.01
N GLY A 57 -12.21 -15.70 13.88
CA GLY A 57 -10.76 -15.48 14.07
C GLY A 57 -10.07 -14.62 13.02
N GLN A 58 -10.74 -14.19 11.94
CA GLN A 58 -10.11 -13.41 10.87
C GLN A 58 -9.93 -11.92 11.17
N GLU A 59 -10.37 -11.44 12.33
CA GLU A 59 -10.19 -10.03 12.73
C GLU A 59 -8.72 -9.66 12.89
N VAL A 60 -7.90 -10.56 13.44
CA VAL A 60 -6.45 -10.35 13.59
C VAL A 60 -5.77 -10.32 12.23
N VAL A 61 -6.13 -11.27 11.35
CA VAL A 61 -5.62 -11.32 9.97
C VAL A 61 -5.95 -10.04 9.20
N LEU A 62 -7.21 -9.59 9.27
CA LEU A 62 -7.64 -8.34 8.64
C LEU A 62 -6.85 -7.15 9.18
N TYR A 63 -6.71 -7.06 10.51
CA TYR A 63 -5.97 -5.99 11.17
C TYR A 63 -4.50 -5.94 10.68
N ASN A 64 -3.79 -7.06 10.79
CA ASN A 64 -2.39 -7.16 10.39
C ASN A 64 -2.19 -6.90 8.89
N ALA A 65 -3.08 -7.44 8.05
CA ALA A 65 -3.01 -7.26 6.60
C ALA A 65 -3.25 -5.79 6.19
N LEU A 66 -4.18 -5.09 6.83
CA LEU A 66 -4.42 -3.67 6.55
C LEU A 66 -3.29 -2.78 7.06
N LEU A 67 -2.70 -3.13 8.19
CA LEU A 67 -1.52 -2.44 8.73
C LEU A 67 -0.32 -2.57 7.78
N LEU A 68 -0.03 -3.79 7.31
CA LEU A 68 1.00 -4.03 6.31
C LEU A 68 0.67 -3.36 4.98
N ASN A 69 -0.61 -3.30 4.59
CA ASN A 69 -1.02 -2.58 3.39
C ASN A 69 -0.78 -1.07 3.47
N ALA A 70 -0.55 -0.52 4.67
CA ALA A 70 -0.21 0.90 4.81
C ALA A 70 1.16 1.19 4.20
N VAL A 71 2.04 0.18 4.16
CA VAL A 71 3.40 0.30 3.62
C VAL A 71 3.52 -0.41 2.27
N PHE A 72 3.04 -1.65 2.18
CA PHE A 72 3.12 -2.48 0.98
C PHE A 72 1.81 -2.41 0.18
N SER A 73 1.86 -1.93 -1.06
CA SER A 73 0.65 -1.77 -1.87
C SER A 73 0.11 -3.07 -2.47
N ASP A 74 0.97 -4.06 -2.74
CA ASP A 74 0.60 -5.30 -3.43
C ASP A 74 -0.01 -6.35 -2.47
N PRO A 75 -1.29 -6.76 -2.66
CA PRO A 75 -1.91 -7.83 -1.89
C PRO A 75 -1.15 -9.16 -1.96
N LYS A 76 -0.48 -9.48 -3.06
CA LYS A 76 0.30 -10.73 -3.18
C LYS A 76 1.51 -10.71 -2.26
N GLN A 77 2.22 -9.58 -2.22
CA GLN A 77 3.34 -9.38 -1.30
C GLN A 77 2.88 -9.51 0.15
N ILE A 78 1.74 -8.91 0.51
CA ILE A 78 1.20 -9.02 1.88
C ILE A 78 0.91 -10.48 2.23
N LYS A 79 0.27 -11.24 1.33
CA LYS A 79 0.05 -12.67 1.56
C LYS A 79 1.37 -13.44 1.74
N ALA A 80 2.38 -13.14 0.92
CA ALA A 80 3.69 -13.75 1.04
C ALA A 80 4.38 -13.42 2.37
N ILE A 81 4.18 -12.23 2.95
CA ILE A 81 4.70 -11.87 4.30
C ILE A 81 4.08 -12.77 5.39
N PHE A 82 2.80 -13.17 5.23
CA PHE A 82 2.17 -14.12 6.13
C PHE A 82 2.74 -15.53 5.97
N ASP A 83 2.89 -15.99 4.73
CA ASP A 83 3.16 -17.39 4.41
C ASP A 83 4.66 -17.76 4.34
N ASN A 84 5.55 -16.79 4.10
CA ASN A 84 6.98 -17.02 3.86
C ASN A 84 7.85 -16.18 4.81
N GLY A 85 8.63 -16.86 5.65
CA GLY A 85 9.55 -16.23 6.60
C GLY A 85 10.65 -15.38 5.96
N GLU A 86 11.18 -15.76 4.80
CA GLU A 86 12.20 -14.97 4.09
C GLU A 86 11.60 -13.65 3.58
N THR A 87 10.42 -13.71 2.96
CA THR A 87 9.69 -12.50 2.52
C THR A 87 9.33 -11.61 3.71
N ARG A 88 8.97 -12.22 4.84
CA ARG A 88 8.71 -11.52 6.10
C ARG A 88 9.96 -10.79 6.62
N GLN A 89 11.12 -11.43 6.60
CA GLN A 89 12.40 -10.79 6.98
C GLN A 89 12.75 -9.62 6.07
N GLN A 90 12.57 -9.77 4.75
CA GLN A 90 12.80 -8.67 3.79
C GLN A 90 11.85 -7.50 4.03
N ALA A 91 10.59 -7.78 4.41
CA ALA A 91 9.64 -6.75 4.82
C ALA A 91 10.07 -6.03 6.10
N ALA A 92 10.59 -6.77 7.11
CA ALA A 92 11.11 -6.20 8.34
C ALA A 92 12.31 -5.27 8.09
N VAL A 93 13.25 -5.68 7.22
CA VAL A 93 14.39 -4.83 6.80
C VAL A 93 13.91 -3.54 6.13
N THR A 94 12.92 -3.64 5.23
CA THR A 94 12.34 -2.49 4.54
C THR A 94 11.70 -1.52 5.55
N LEU A 95 10.89 -2.02 6.49
CA LEU A 95 10.27 -1.21 7.53
C LEU A 95 11.30 -0.57 8.46
N ARG A 96 12.36 -1.31 8.83
CA ARG A 96 13.46 -0.77 9.64
C ARG A 96 14.11 0.42 8.96
N ALA A 97 14.42 0.33 7.67
CA ALA A 97 14.98 1.44 6.90
C ALA A 97 14.03 2.64 6.86
N LEU A 98 12.74 2.40 6.58
CA LEU A 98 11.72 3.46 6.51
C LEU A 98 11.55 4.21 7.83
N PHE A 99 11.56 3.51 8.96
CA PHE A 99 11.33 4.12 10.27
C PHE A 99 12.60 4.67 10.92
N SER A 100 13.79 4.11 10.64
CA SER A 100 15.06 4.59 11.21
C SER A 100 15.47 5.96 10.67
N GLU A 101 15.06 6.30 9.44
CA GLU A 101 15.48 7.54 8.79
C GLU A 101 14.55 8.74 9.04
N ARG A 102 13.34 8.56 9.62
CA ARG A 102 12.30 9.61 9.60
C ARG A 102 11.45 9.64 10.88
N ASN A 103 11.80 10.52 11.82
CA ASN A 103 11.16 10.60 13.13
C ASN A 103 9.83 11.37 13.22
N SER A 104 9.46 12.20 12.24
CA SER A 104 8.13 12.81 12.20
C SER A 104 8.02 13.64 10.94
N LEU A 105 7.19 13.24 9.98
CA LEU A 105 6.85 14.14 8.88
C LEU A 105 5.36 13.99 8.50
N LEU A 106 4.69 15.14 8.44
CA LEU A 106 3.25 15.37 8.18
C LEU A 106 2.21 14.92 9.22
N GLY A 107 2.53 14.90 10.53
CA GLY A 107 1.50 14.67 11.56
C GLY A 107 0.88 13.26 11.55
N ILE A 108 1.36 12.36 10.68
CA ILE A 108 1.34 10.92 10.91
C ILE A 108 2.34 10.71 12.04
N GLY A 109 1.88 10.87 13.27
CA GLY A 109 2.69 10.57 14.44
C GLY A 109 3.09 9.11 14.36
N LEU A 110 4.31 8.85 13.93
CA LEU A 110 4.99 7.58 14.14
C LEU A 110 5.39 7.59 15.61
N SER A 111 4.78 6.74 16.42
CA SER A 111 5.37 6.44 17.72
C SER A 111 6.62 5.62 17.45
N SER A 112 7.78 6.25 17.66
CA SER A 112 9.09 5.60 17.49
C SER A 112 9.17 4.23 18.20
N PRO A 113 8.57 4.01 19.39
CA PRO A 113 8.53 2.68 20.02
C PRO A 113 7.70 1.65 19.24
N ASP A 114 6.42 1.92 18.98
CA ASP A 114 5.54 0.94 18.30
C ASP A 114 6.00 0.63 16.86
N ALA A 115 6.72 1.56 16.22
CA ALA A 115 7.33 1.35 14.91
C ALA A 115 8.48 0.35 14.96
N MET A 116 9.30 0.40 16.01
CA MET A 116 10.36 -0.60 16.21
C MET A 116 9.77 -1.93 16.69
N ASP A 117 8.77 -1.90 17.57
CA ASP A 117 8.06 -3.12 17.99
C ASP A 117 7.40 -3.83 16.80
N LEU A 118 6.83 -3.09 15.84
CA LEU A 118 6.31 -3.65 14.59
C LEU A 118 7.41 -4.33 13.77
N VAL A 119 8.58 -3.71 13.68
CA VAL A 119 9.74 -4.26 12.95
C VAL A 119 10.23 -5.53 13.62
N GLU A 120 10.36 -5.53 14.95
CA GLU A 120 10.77 -6.68 15.74
C GLU A 120 9.76 -7.83 15.61
N ALA A 121 8.46 -7.54 15.74
CA ALA A 121 7.41 -8.53 15.55
C ALA A 121 7.44 -9.18 14.15
N LEU A 122 7.85 -8.46 13.10
CA LEU A 122 8.00 -9.04 11.76
C LEU A 122 9.33 -9.80 11.58
N ALA A 123 10.38 -9.40 12.29
CA ALA A 123 11.67 -10.08 12.25
C ALA A 123 11.68 -11.38 13.08
N ASP A 124 10.75 -11.53 14.02
CA ASP A 124 10.63 -12.72 14.86
C ASP A 124 9.60 -13.73 14.31
N ASP A 125 9.42 -14.84 15.04
CA ASP A 125 8.46 -15.90 14.71
C ASP A 125 7.02 -15.56 15.15
N HIS A 126 6.66 -14.28 15.10
CA HIS A 126 5.33 -13.79 15.48
C HIS A 126 4.27 -14.36 14.54
N ASP A 127 3.23 -15.00 15.08
CA ASP A 127 2.18 -15.58 14.26
C ASP A 127 1.18 -14.50 13.81
N LEU A 128 1.33 -14.06 12.56
CA LEU A 128 0.49 -13.03 11.95
C LEU A 128 -0.99 -13.43 11.82
N TYR A 129 -1.33 -14.72 11.97
CA TYR A 129 -2.70 -15.20 11.91
C TYR A 129 -3.45 -15.08 13.24
N THR A 130 -2.73 -15.11 14.37
CA THR A 130 -3.33 -15.19 15.71
C THR A 130 -2.94 -14.02 16.62
N GLN A 131 -1.81 -13.38 16.36
CA GLN A 131 -1.28 -12.29 17.18
C GLN A 131 -1.31 -10.98 16.41
N ARG A 132 -1.79 -9.90 17.06
CA ARG A 132 -1.82 -8.57 16.45
C ARG A 132 -0.41 -8.00 16.38
N LEU A 133 -0.13 -7.32 15.29
CA LEU A 133 1.07 -6.50 15.14
C LEU A 133 0.91 -5.19 15.93
N PRO A 134 2.00 -4.65 16.51
CA PRO A 134 2.03 -3.28 17.02
C PRO A 134 1.66 -2.29 15.91
N ASN A 135 0.80 -1.31 16.21
CA ASN A 135 0.40 -0.30 15.23
C ASN A 135 1.17 1.01 15.47
N PRO A 136 2.09 1.40 14.57
CA PRO A 136 2.87 2.63 14.73
C PRO A 136 2.13 3.91 14.32
N PHE A 137 0.90 3.79 13.84
CA PHE A 137 0.18 4.92 13.26
C PHE A 137 -0.90 5.44 14.20
N ALA A 138 -0.80 6.72 14.57
CA ALA A 138 -1.91 7.45 15.20
C ALA A 138 -3.15 7.55 14.29
N ARG A 139 -2.92 7.62 12.97
CA ARG A 139 -3.93 7.46 11.90
C ARG A 139 -3.32 6.70 10.73
N LEU A 140 -4.08 5.77 10.14
CA LEU A 140 -3.61 4.98 9.00
C LEU A 140 -3.30 5.89 7.78
N PRO A 141 -2.11 5.76 7.16
CA PRO A 141 -1.72 6.54 5.98
C PRO A 141 -2.73 6.50 4.83
N GLN A 142 -3.38 5.35 4.65
CA GLN A 142 -4.38 5.09 3.60
C GLN A 142 -5.65 5.97 3.72
N VAL A 143 -5.84 6.64 4.86
CA VAL A 143 -6.97 7.53 5.14
C VAL A 143 -6.55 9.00 5.17
N ALA A 144 -5.25 9.29 5.15
CA ALA A 144 -4.71 10.64 5.30
C ALA A 144 -4.69 11.49 3.99
N GLY A 145 -4.97 10.90 2.82
CA GLY A 145 -5.14 11.64 1.55
C GLY A 145 -4.81 10.81 0.31
N ASP A 146 -5.59 11.00 -0.76
CA ASP A 146 -5.37 10.56 -2.15
C ASP A 146 -4.74 9.17 -2.39
N ASN A 147 -5.11 8.16 -1.59
CA ASN A 147 -4.66 6.77 -1.73
C ASN A 147 -3.18 6.49 -1.50
N LEU A 148 -2.40 7.44 -1.00
CA LEU A 148 -0.97 7.25 -0.90
C LEU A 148 -0.68 6.19 0.18
N ASN A 149 0.06 5.14 -0.19
CA ASN A 149 0.72 4.30 0.81
C ASN A 149 1.79 5.14 1.53
N LEU A 150 2.29 4.69 2.67
CA LEU A 150 3.26 5.44 3.47
C LEU A 150 4.47 5.86 2.63
N LEU A 151 4.97 4.99 1.76
CA LEU A 151 6.11 5.28 0.89
C LEU A 151 5.80 6.40 -0.10
N GLN A 152 4.62 6.39 -0.74
CA GLN A 152 4.16 7.44 -1.64
C GLN A 152 3.90 8.75 -0.89
N ALA A 153 3.36 8.70 0.34
CA ALA A 153 3.16 9.88 1.17
C ALA A 153 4.51 10.50 1.58
N LEU A 154 5.49 9.66 1.93
CA LEU A 154 6.86 10.07 2.24
C LEU A 154 7.59 10.59 1.00
N LEU A 155 7.33 10.02 -0.17
CA LEU A 155 7.90 10.46 -1.43
C LEU A 155 7.28 11.78 -1.90
N ALA A 156 5.97 11.97 -1.74
CA ALA A 156 5.30 13.24 -2.03
C ALA A 156 5.88 14.41 -1.21
N GLN A 157 6.36 14.12 -0.01
CA GLN A 157 7.05 15.10 0.82
C GLN A 157 8.46 15.38 0.30
N ALA A 158 9.22 14.33 -0.02
CA ALA A 158 10.58 14.47 -0.51
C ALA A 158 10.63 15.12 -1.91
N ALA A 159 9.58 14.91 -2.73
CA ALA A 159 9.38 15.52 -4.04
C ALA A 159 9.39 17.05 -4.00
N VAL A 160 8.99 17.68 -2.89
CA VAL A 160 9.08 19.14 -2.70
C VAL A 160 10.53 19.62 -2.63
N LEU A 161 11.44 18.75 -2.19
CA LEU A 161 12.85 19.07 -1.91
C LEU A 161 13.81 18.53 -2.98
N ALA A 162 13.44 17.45 -3.68
CA ALA A 162 14.29 16.77 -4.65
C ALA A 162 13.55 16.51 -5.99
N PRO A 163 14.09 16.97 -7.14
CA PRO A 163 13.50 16.74 -8.46
C PRO A 163 13.33 15.25 -8.82
N ALA A 164 14.27 14.39 -8.40
CA ALA A 164 14.22 12.95 -8.66
C ALA A 164 13.01 12.29 -7.96
N ASP A 165 12.63 12.77 -6.78
CA ASP A 165 11.50 12.24 -6.03
C ASP A 165 10.16 12.67 -6.65
N SER A 166 10.10 13.87 -7.22
CA SER A 166 8.96 14.32 -8.04
C SER A 166 8.75 13.43 -9.26
N MET A 167 9.83 13.08 -9.96
CA MET A 167 9.79 12.16 -11.11
C MET A 167 9.27 10.78 -10.70
N LEU A 168 9.80 10.20 -9.62
CA LEU A 168 9.36 8.89 -9.15
C LEU A 168 7.89 8.91 -8.67
N LEU A 169 7.46 9.98 -8.02
CA LEU A 169 6.08 10.10 -7.54
C LEU A 169 5.08 10.11 -8.69
N ALA A 170 5.34 10.90 -9.74
CA ALA A 170 4.48 10.96 -10.93
C ALA A 170 4.35 9.57 -11.58
N TYR A 171 5.46 8.82 -11.67
CA TYR A 171 5.44 7.46 -12.18
C TYR A 171 4.60 6.51 -11.31
N LEU A 172 4.76 6.57 -9.98
CA LEU A 172 3.99 5.74 -9.05
C LEU A 172 2.50 6.07 -9.02
N GLN A 173 2.13 7.30 -9.40
CA GLN A 173 0.74 7.72 -9.58
C GLN A 173 0.15 7.30 -10.93
N GLY A 174 0.95 6.71 -11.82
CA GLY A 174 0.54 6.27 -13.16
C GLY A 174 0.52 7.40 -14.21
N ASP A 175 1.00 8.59 -13.86
CA ASP A 175 1.12 9.72 -14.79
C ASP A 175 2.45 9.63 -15.55
N LEU A 176 2.49 8.75 -16.55
CA LEU A 176 3.69 8.49 -17.34
C LEU A 176 4.16 9.73 -18.12
N GLY A 177 3.24 10.57 -18.58
CA GLY A 177 3.56 11.81 -19.30
C GLY A 177 4.31 12.78 -18.41
N ARG A 178 3.74 13.09 -17.24
CA ARG A 178 4.40 13.96 -16.24
C ARG A 178 5.70 13.37 -15.73
N ALA A 179 5.75 12.04 -15.53
CA ALA A 179 6.97 11.37 -15.11
C ALA A 179 8.10 11.54 -16.15
N ALA A 180 7.79 11.44 -17.45
CA ALA A 180 8.75 11.64 -18.53
C ALA A 180 9.17 13.11 -18.69
N GLU A 181 8.25 14.06 -18.51
CA GLU A 181 8.59 15.50 -18.47
C GLU A 181 9.60 15.80 -17.35
N LEU A 182 9.33 15.31 -16.14
CA LEU A 182 10.21 15.46 -14.99
C LEU A 182 11.54 14.72 -15.21
N ALA A 183 11.53 13.53 -15.83
CA ALA A 183 12.73 12.78 -16.17
C ALA A 183 13.67 13.58 -17.09
N ASN A 184 13.13 14.38 -18.00
CA ASN A 184 13.95 15.25 -18.87
C ASN A 184 14.58 16.42 -18.11
N ALA A 185 13.97 16.87 -17.01
CA ALA A 185 14.45 17.98 -16.19
C ALA A 185 15.37 17.57 -15.02
N VAL A 186 15.43 16.26 -14.69
CA VAL A 186 16.27 15.74 -13.60
C VAL A 186 17.71 15.57 -14.10
N GLU A 187 18.63 16.34 -13.53
CA GLU A 187 20.08 16.13 -13.63
C GLU A 187 20.57 15.46 -12.35
N SER A 188 21.09 14.24 -12.45
CA SER A 188 21.65 13.49 -11.33
C SER A 188 22.83 12.64 -11.78
N SER A 189 23.86 12.54 -10.93
CA SER A 189 25.00 11.63 -11.13
C SER A 189 24.76 10.24 -10.55
N GLU A 190 23.64 10.04 -9.84
CA GLU A 190 23.34 8.78 -9.16
C GLU A 190 22.91 7.71 -10.17
N PRO A 191 23.58 6.55 -10.25
CA PRO A 191 23.31 5.53 -11.27
C PRO A 191 21.85 5.02 -11.26
N SER A 192 21.25 4.88 -10.07
CA SER A 192 19.87 4.41 -9.90
C SER A 192 18.85 5.42 -10.46
N VAL A 193 19.06 6.71 -10.22
CA VAL A 193 18.23 7.79 -10.74
C VAL A 193 18.36 7.89 -12.26
N MET A 194 19.58 7.72 -12.79
CA MET A 194 19.82 7.71 -14.23
C MET A 194 19.15 6.54 -14.94
N ALA A 195 19.19 5.34 -14.36
CA ALA A 195 18.51 4.17 -14.89
C ALA A 195 16.98 4.37 -14.91
N LEU A 196 16.42 4.91 -13.83
CA LEU A 196 14.99 5.24 -13.75
C LEU A 196 14.59 6.29 -14.78
N ARG A 197 15.37 7.36 -14.92
CA ARG A 197 15.17 8.40 -15.93
C ARG A 197 15.07 7.80 -17.34
N GLN A 198 16.03 6.96 -17.71
CA GLN A 198 16.04 6.33 -19.03
C GLN A 198 14.81 5.45 -19.24
N HIS A 199 14.47 4.62 -18.24
CA HIS A 199 13.29 3.75 -18.29
C HIS A 199 11.99 4.53 -18.55
N LEU A 200 11.82 5.69 -17.91
CA LEU A 200 10.62 6.52 -18.07
C LEU A 200 10.54 7.17 -19.46
N ILE A 201 11.67 7.63 -19.98
CA ILE A 201 11.76 8.21 -21.33
C ILE A 201 11.39 7.15 -22.37
N ASP A 202 11.97 5.95 -22.26
CA ASP A 202 11.72 4.85 -23.19
C ASP A 202 10.25 4.43 -23.17
N LYS A 203 9.68 4.19 -21.97
CA LYS A 203 8.26 3.84 -21.84
C LYS A 203 7.31 4.89 -22.39
N HIS A 204 7.61 6.16 -22.20
CA HIS A 204 6.78 7.23 -22.73
C HIS A 204 6.88 7.32 -24.26
N SER A 205 8.06 7.09 -24.83
CA SER A 205 8.24 6.99 -26.29
C SER A 205 7.43 5.83 -26.87
N GLU A 206 7.53 4.65 -26.28
CA GLU A 206 6.78 3.45 -26.71
C GLU A 206 5.26 3.70 -26.68
N ALA A 207 4.75 4.34 -25.64
CA ALA A 207 3.33 4.68 -25.52
C ALA A 207 2.90 5.65 -26.64
N ARG A 208 3.70 6.67 -26.92
CA ARG A 208 3.43 7.64 -28.01
C ARG A 208 3.47 7.00 -29.39
N ASP A 209 4.43 6.12 -29.63
CA ASP A 209 4.55 5.42 -30.91
C ASP A 209 3.36 4.48 -31.12
N PHE A 210 2.90 3.81 -30.06
CA PHE A 210 1.70 2.98 -30.10
C PHE A 210 0.42 3.80 -30.40
N ASP A 211 0.24 4.95 -29.75
CA ASP A 211 -0.90 5.84 -30.02
C ASP A 211 -0.87 6.38 -31.46
N ALA A 212 0.32 6.73 -31.97
CA ALA A 212 0.50 7.17 -33.36
C ALA A 212 0.13 6.06 -34.36
N LEU A 213 0.46 4.80 -34.07
CA LEU A 213 0.05 3.65 -34.87
C LEU A 213 -1.48 3.49 -34.85
N LEU A 214 -2.12 3.54 -33.68
CA LEU A 214 -3.58 3.43 -33.57
C LEU A 214 -4.31 4.52 -34.36
N ASP A 215 -3.79 5.74 -34.33
CA ASP A 215 -4.38 6.86 -35.07
C ASP A 215 -4.19 6.72 -36.59
N GLN A 216 -3.12 6.07 -37.04
CA GLN A 216 -2.98 5.69 -38.45
C GLN A 216 -4.02 4.64 -38.84
N PHE A 217 -4.24 3.61 -38.01
CA PHE A 217 -5.24 2.57 -38.27
C PHE A 217 -6.68 3.10 -38.28
N LYS A 218 -7.02 4.11 -37.46
CA LYS A 218 -8.36 4.73 -37.44
C LYS A 218 -8.67 5.59 -38.67
N LYS A 219 -7.63 6.01 -39.41
CA LYS A 219 -7.75 6.87 -40.60
C LYS A 219 -7.76 6.08 -41.91
N MET A 220 -7.58 4.76 -41.84
CA MET A 220 -7.79 3.81 -42.94
C MET A 220 -9.23 3.31 -42.95
#